data_AF-A0A8S0FQL0-F1
#
_entry.id   AF-A0A8S0FQL0-F1
#
_cell.length_a   1.000
_cell.length_b   1.000
_cell.length_c   1.000
_cell.angle_alpha   90.00
_cell.angle_beta   90.00
_cell.angle_gamma   90.00
#
_symmetry.space_group_name_H-M   'P 1'
#
loop_
_entity.id
_entity.type
_entity.pdbx_description
1 polymer ?
#
loop_
_entity_poly.entity_id
_entity_poly.type
_entity_poly.pdbx_seq_one_letter_code
_entity_poly.pdbx_strand_id
1 'polypeptide(L)'
;MDEQDHGYALTGDALSQAAIAAANRSHMPYSKSPSGVALECKDGRIFSGSYAENAAFNPTLPPLQGALILLNLKGYDYPDIQRAVLAEKADAPLIQWDATSATLKALGCHNIDRVLLA
;
A
#
# COMPACT_ATOMS: atom_id res chain seq x y z
N MET A 1 -17.73 -3.32 6.99
CA MET A 1 -17.14 -2.24 6.17
C MET A 1 -17.84 -2.29 4.83
N ASP A 2 -18.17 -1.13 4.28
CA ASP A 2 -18.88 -1.04 2.99
C ASP A 2 -17.94 -1.34 1.83
N GLU A 3 -18.50 -1.81 0.72
CA GLU A 3 -17.76 -2.11 -0.50
C GLU A 3 -17.35 -0.81 -1.21
N GLN A 4 -16.08 -0.73 -1.64
CA GLN A 4 -15.54 0.40 -2.41
C GLN A 4 -14.68 -0.12 -3.56
N ASP A 5 -14.89 0.45 -4.75
CA ASP A 5 -14.04 0.27 -5.92
C ASP A 5 -13.91 1.61 -6.66
N HIS A 6 -12.69 2.17 -6.68
CA HIS A 6 -12.39 3.43 -7.36
C HIS A 6 -12.08 3.28 -8.86
N GLY A 7 -12.02 2.04 -9.39
CA GLY A 7 -12.00 1.78 -10.83
C GLY A 7 -10.67 2.05 -11.55
N TYR A 8 -9.54 2.19 -10.84
CA TYR A 8 -8.22 2.30 -11.47
C TYR A 8 -7.86 0.99 -12.18
N ALA A 9 -7.36 1.09 -13.41
CA ALA A 9 -6.98 -0.06 -14.23
C ALA A 9 -5.78 -0.81 -13.63
N LEU A 10 -5.90 -2.13 -13.49
CA LEU A 10 -4.80 -2.98 -13.06
C LEU A 10 -3.77 -3.10 -14.19
N THR A 11 -2.55 -2.63 -13.94
CA THR A 11 -1.45 -2.64 -14.91
C THR A 11 -0.13 -3.06 -14.26
N GLY A 12 0.85 -3.45 -15.07
CA GLY A 12 2.14 -3.95 -14.60
C GLY A 12 2.14 -5.43 -14.20
N ASP A 13 3.12 -5.82 -13.39
CA ASP A 13 3.25 -7.17 -12.85
C ASP A 13 2.26 -7.47 -11.71
N ALA A 14 2.28 -8.70 -11.18
CA ALA A 14 1.36 -9.13 -10.13
C ALA A 14 1.44 -8.25 -8.87
N LEU A 15 2.63 -7.77 -8.51
CA LEU A 15 2.84 -6.91 -7.35
C LEU A 15 2.25 -5.51 -7.56
N SER A 16 2.45 -4.94 -8.75
CA SER A 16 1.86 -3.66 -9.15
C SER A 16 0.34 -3.72 -9.19
N GLN A 17 -0.22 -4.77 -9.80
CA GLN A 17 -1.67 -5.00 -9.84
C GLN A 17 -2.25 -5.16 -8.43
N ALA A 18 -1.56 -5.86 -7.53
CA ALA A 18 -2.00 -5.99 -6.14
C ALA A 18 -2.01 -4.64 -5.39
N ALA A 19 -1.03 -3.77 -5.63
CA ALA A 19 -0.99 -2.44 -5.03
C ALA A 19 -2.14 -1.56 -5.58
N ILE A 20 -2.39 -1.58 -6.90
CA ILE A 20 -3.51 -0.83 -7.52
C ILE A 20 -4.86 -1.36 -7.02
N ALA A 21 -5.04 -2.68 -6.94
CA ALA A 21 -6.26 -3.28 -6.40
C ALA A 21 -6.49 -2.92 -4.93
N ALA A 22 -5.42 -2.79 -4.14
CA ALA A 22 -5.51 -2.28 -2.77
C ALA A 22 -5.91 -0.79 -2.76
N ALA A 23 -5.38 0.02 -3.68
CA ALA A 23 -5.78 1.42 -3.82
C ALA A 23 -7.25 1.55 -4.21
N ASN A 24 -7.77 0.72 -5.12
CA ASN A 24 -9.19 0.68 -5.52
C ASN A 24 -10.15 0.43 -4.36
N ARG A 25 -9.70 -0.27 -3.31
CA ARG A 25 -10.51 -0.55 -2.11
C ARG A 25 -10.22 0.38 -0.94
N SER A 26 -9.40 1.41 -1.12
CA SER A 26 -9.04 2.33 -0.05
C SER A 26 -10.23 3.15 0.44
N HIS A 27 -10.30 3.41 1.74
CA HIS A 27 -11.30 4.30 2.33
C HIS A 27 -10.68 5.69 2.47
N MET A 28 -11.04 6.63 1.58
CA MET A 28 -10.40 7.95 1.52
C MET A 28 -11.39 9.13 1.31
N PRO A 29 -12.51 9.18 2.06
CA PRO A 29 -13.56 10.17 1.79
C PRO A 29 -13.13 11.62 2.05
N TYR A 30 -12.06 11.88 2.81
CA TYR A 30 -11.67 13.22 3.24
C TYR A 30 -10.62 13.83 2.31
N SER A 31 -9.46 13.18 2.13
CA SER A 31 -8.41 13.74 1.28
C SER A 31 -8.62 13.48 -0.21
N LYS A 32 -9.38 12.43 -0.56
CA LYS A 32 -9.45 11.90 -1.92
C LYS A 32 -8.08 11.53 -2.50
N SER A 33 -7.16 11.06 -1.65
CA SER A 33 -5.87 10.46 -2.03
C SER A 33 -5.92 8.92 -2.01
N PRO A 34 -6.24 8.25 -3.13
CA PRO A 34 -6.27 6.79 -3.15
C PRO A 34 -4.85 6.26 -3.07
N SER A 35 -4.63 5.28 -2.19
CA SER A 35 -3.34 4.60 -2.12
C SER A 35 -3.44 3.17 -1.61
N GLY A 36 -2.50 2.34 -2.05
CA GLY A 36 -2.38 0.94 -1.69
C GLY A 36 -0.93 0.49 -1.76
N VAL A 37 -0.53 -0.41 -0.87
CA VAL A 37 0.82 -0.99 -0.85
C VAL A 37 0.70 -2.49 -1.03
N ALA A 38 1.62 -3.08 -1.78
CA ALA A 38 1.82 -4.51 -1.83
C ALA A 38 3.28 -4.87 -1.56
N LEU A 39 3.48 -5.96 -0.81
CA LEU A 39 4.77 -6.50 -0.38
C LEU A 39 4.90 -7.90 -0.95
N GLU A 40 5.98 -8.16 -1.68
CA GLU A 40 6.37 -9.47 -2.17
C GLU A 40 7.44 -10.06 -1.26
N CYS A 41 7.20 -11.28 -0.76
CA CYS A 41 8.14 -12.03 0.05
C CYS A 41 9.06 -12.88 -0.84
N LYS A 42 10.20 -13.33 -0.29
CA LYS A 42 11.19 -14.18 -0.98
C LYS A 42 10.62 -15.50 -1.54
N ASP A 43 9.52 -16.00 -0.99
CA ASP A 43 8.81 -17.19 -1.44
C ASP A 43 7.73 -16.90 -2.51
N GLY A 44 7.60 -15.64 -2.95
CA GLY A 44 6.61 -15.16 -3.91
C GLY A 44 5.24 -14.82 -3.28
N ARG A 45 5.07 -14.92 -1.96
CA ARG A 45 3.82 -14.53 -1.31
C ARG A 45 3.64 -13.02 -1.34
N ILE A 46 2.44 -12.56 -1.70
CA ILE A 46 2.08 -11.14 -1.74
C ILE A 46 1.11 -10.79 -0.60
N PHE A 47 1.43 -9.74 0.14
CA PHE A 47 0.57 -9.10 1.13
C PHE A 47 0.27 -7.67 0.72
N SER A 48 -1.00 -7.25 0.76
CA SER A 48 -1.39 -5.89 0.37
C SER A 48 -2.23 -5.20 1.43
N GLY A 49 -2.08 -3.88 1.52
CA GLY A 49 -2.78 -3.02 2.45
C GLY A 49 -3.38 -1.83 1.73
N SER A 50 -4.64 -1.54 2.05
CA SER A 50 -5.39 -0.38 1.55
C SER A 50 -5.29 0.77 2.52
N TYR A 51 -5.23 1.99 2.01
CA TYR A 51 -5.34 3.19 2.84
C TYR A 51 -6.71 3.29 3.49
N ALA A 52 -6.77 3.63 4.78
CA ALA A 52 -8.01 3.76 5.52
C ALA A 52 -8.00 5.02 6.38
N GLU A 53 -8.59 6.08 5.85
CA GLU A 53 -8.73 7.34 6.54
C GLU A 53 -9.69 7.26 7.73
N ASN A 54 -9.52 8.20 8.64
CA ASN A 54 -10.40 8.39 9.78
C ASN A 54 -10.89 9.84 9.86
N ALA A 55 -12.13 10.05 10.33
CA ALA A 55 -12.70 11.39 10.52
C ALA A 55 -11.87 12.29 11.43
N ALA A 56 -11.17 11.71 12.41
CA ALA A 56 -10.27 12.43 13.32
C ALA A 56 -8.84 12.59 12.75
N PHE A 57 -8.65 12.27 11.48
CA PHE A 57 -7.41 12.34 10.68
C PHE A 57 -6.25 11.51 11.23
N ASN A 58 -5.70 11.84 12.40
CA ASN A 58 -4.54 11.19 13.00
C ASN A 58 -4.68 9.67 13.17
N PRO A 59 -5.86 9.08 13.45
CA PRO A 59 -6.04 7.63 13.52
C PRO A 59 -6.10 6.92 12.16
N THR A 60 -5.86 7.63 11.06
CA THR A 60 -5.77 7.06 9.72
C THR A 60 -4.71 5.98 9.67
N LEU A 61 -5.04 4.83 9.08
CA LEU A 61 -4.10 3.74 8.85
C LEU A 61 -3.47 3.88 7.46
N PRO A 62 -2.15 4.11 7.34
CA PRO A 62 -1.50 4.17 6.04
C PRO A 62 -1.45 2.78 5.38
N PRO A 63 -1.38 2.72 4.04
CA PRO A 63 -1.49 1.45 3.31
C PRO A 63 -0.37 0.45 3.64
N LEU A 64 0.85 0.95 3.91
CA LEU A 64 1.99 0.11 4.31
C LEU A 64 1.69 -0.67 5.60
N GLN A 65 1.11 -0.02 6.61
CA GLN A 65 0.79 -0.64 7.89
C GLN A 65 -0.21 -1.79 7.70
N GLY A 66 -1.20 -1.65 6.82
CA GLY A 66 -2.12 -2.74 6.49
C GLY A 66 -1.40 -3.97 5.92
N ALA A 67 -0.45 -3.76 5.00
CA ALA A 67 0.32 -4.85 4.40
C ALA A 67 1.23 -5.53 5.43
N LEU A 68 1.90 -4.75 6.28
CA LEU A 68 2.79 -5.28 7.35
C LEU A 68 2.00 -6.04 8.42
N ILE A 69 0.80 -5.58 8.78
CA ILE A 69 -0.08 -6.30 9.72
C ILE A 69 -0.43 -7.68 9.15
N LEU A 70 -0.82 -7.76 7.88
CA LEU A 70 -1.14 -9.05 7.25
C LEU A 70 0.08 -9.96 7.14
N LEU A 71 1.24 -9.42 6.75
CA LEU A 71 2.51 -10.15 6.69
C LEU A 71 2.81 -10.79 8.06
N ASN A 72 2.78 -9.99 9.14
CA ASN A 72 3.06 -10.46 10.50
C ASN A 72 2.04 -11.48 10.99
N LEU A 73 0.74 -11.24 10.79
CA LEU A 73 -0.33 -12.18 11.17
C LEU A 73 -0.26 -13.52 10.43
N LYS A 74 0.45 -13.57 9.30
CA LYS A 74 0.71 -14.80 8.53
C LYS A 74 2.03 -15.47 8.86
N GLY A 75 2.75 -14.97 9.88
CA GLY A 75 3.94 -15.61 10.43
C GLY A 75 5.24 -15.25 9.72
N TYR A 76 5.23 -14.23 8.86
CA TYR A 76 6.42 -13.73 8.19
C TYR A 76 7.08 -12.63 9.02
N ASP A 77 8.37 -12.41 8.81
CA ASP A 77 9.14 -11.32 9.40
C ASP A 77 9.60 -10.33 8.31
N TYR A 78 10.02 -9.13 8.70
CA TYR A 78 10.41 -8.07 7.75
C TYR A 78 11.55 -8.48 6.81
N PRO A 79 12.58 -9.25 7.23
CA PRO A 79 13.62 -9.73 6.32
C PRO A 79 13.11 -10.65 5.22
N ASP A 80 11.87 -11.15 5.29
CA ASP A 80 11.26 -11.96 4.23
C ASP A 80 10.80 -11.10 3.05
N ILE A 81 10.63 -9.79 3.25
CA ILE A 81 10.22 -8.86 2.19
C ILE A 81 11.35 -8.72 1.16
N GLN A 82 11.05 -9.05 -0.09
CA GLN A 82 11.95 -8.92 -1.22
C GLN A 82 11.75 -7.61 -1.98
N ARG A 83 10.50 -7.18 -2.16
CA ARG A 83 10.13 -5.99 -2.93
C ARG A 83 8.81 -5.39 -2.43
N ALA A 84 8.68 -4.09 -2.56
CA ALA A 84 7.46 -3.36 -2.24
C ALA A 84 7.04 -2.45 -3.39
N VAL A 85 5.72 -2.31 -3.59
CA VAL A 85 5.14 -1.34 -4.53
C VAL A 85 4.10 -0.51 -3.79
N LEU A 86 4.21 0.81 -3.93
CA LEU A 86 3.17 1.77 -3.55
C LEU A 86 2.45 2.24 -4.80
N ALA A 87 1.12 2.10 -4.84
CA ALA A 87 0.25 2.72 -5.84
C ALA A 87 -0.44 3.94 -5.22
N GLU A 88 -0.29 5.12 -5.82
CA GLU A 88 -0.99 6.35 -5.42
C GLU A 88 -1.04 7.38 -6.56
N LYS A 89 -1.81 8.45 -6.42
CA LYS A 89 -1.78 9.58 -7.37
C LYS A 89 -0.55 10.48 -7.13
N ALA A 90 0.05 10.99 -8.20
CA ALA A 90 1.20 11.91 -8.09
C ALA A 90 0.82 13.30 -7.57
N ASP A 91 -0.38 13.76 -7.91
CA ASP A 91 -0.95 15.09 -7.66
C ASP A 91 -1.96 15.08 -6.49
N ALA A 92 -1.92 14.04 -5.65
CA ALA A 92 -2.85 13.89 -4.55
C ALA A 92 -2.55 14.89 -3.41
N PRO A 93 -3.56 15.38 -2.66
CA PRO A 93 -3.34 16.27 -1.52
C PRO A 93 -2.47 15.67 -0.42
N LEU A 94 -2.62 14.36 -0.17
CA LEU A 94 -1.77 13.56 0.72
C LEU A 94 -0.96 12.55 -0.07
N ILE A 95 0.36 12.50 0.18
CA ILE A 95 1.32 11.62 -0.46
C ILE A 95 1.92 10.66 0.58
N GLN A 96 1.92 9.36 0.28
CA GLN A 96 2.40 8.30 1.19
C GLN A 96 3.85 7.88 0.91
N TRP A 97 4.42 8.29 -0.23
CA TRP A 97 5.74 7.87 -0.71
C TRP A 97 6.86 7.97 0.33
N ASP A 98 7.07 9.15 0.92
CA ASP A 98 8.23 9.39 1.77
C ASP A 98 8.18 8.56 3.05
N ALA A 99 7.01 8.53 3.70
CA ALA A 99 6.80 7.71 4.90
C ALA A 99 6.93 6.22 4.58
N THR A 100 6.32 5.76 3.49
CA THR A 100 6.40 4.35 3.05
C THR A 100 7.85 3.94 2.78
N SER A 101 8.59 4.76 2.02
CA SER A 101 9.99 4.50 1.68
C SER A 101 10.88 4.50 2.92
N ALA A 102 10.72 5.49 3.81
CA ALA A 102 11.52 5.59 5.03
C ALA A 102 11.27 4.40 5.98
N THR A 103 10.01 4.02 6.19
CA THR A 103 9.67 2.88 7.05
C THR A 103 10.19 1.57 6.47
N LEU A 104 10.00 1.30 5.17
CA LEU A 104 10.52 0.08 4.55
C LEU A 104 12.06 0.00 4.63
N LYS A 105 12.76 1.11 4.40
CA LYS A 105 14.22 1.18 4.56
C LYS A 105 14.66 0.90 6.00
N ALA A 106 13.93 1.44 6.98
CA ALA A 106 14.20 1.15 8.40
C ALA A 106 13.97 -0.33 8.75
N LEU A 107 13.09 -1.02 8.03
CA LEU A 107 12.82 -2.45 8.16
C LEU A 107 13.72 -3.34 7.27
N GLY A 108 14.67 -2.75 6.53
CA GLY A 108 15.64 -3.48 5.70
C GLY A 108 15.19 -3.77 4.26
N CYS A 109 14.04 -3.24 3.83
CA CYS A 109 13.58 -3.34 2.44
C CYS A 109 14.00 -2.10 1.64
N HIS A 110 14.84 -2.29 0.62
CA HIS A 110 15.35 -1.19 -0.22
C HIS A 110 14.82 -1.21 -1.65
N ASN A 111 14.20 -2.32 -2.08
CA ASN A 111 13.61 -2.47 -3.41
C ASN A 111 12.15 -1.99 -3.39
N ILE A 112 11.95 -0.69 -3.64
CA ILE A 112 10.68 0.00 -3.46
C ILE A 112 10.35 0.77 -4.73
N ASP A 113 9.24 0.42 -5.38
CA ASP A 113 8.74 1.11 -6.56
C ASP A 113 7.48 1.92 -6.24
N ARG A 114 7.24 2.96 -7.06
CA ARG A 114 6.01 3.74 -7.05
C ARG A 114 5.28 3.56 -8.37
N VAL A 115 4.01 3.19 -8.31
CA VAL A 115 3.09 3.16 -9.46
C VAL A 115 2.13 4.34 -9.34
N LEU A 116 1.97 5.08 -10.43
CA LEU A 116 1.09 6.25 -10.46
C LEU A 116 -0.30 5.86 -10.98
N LEU A 117 -1.32 6.20 -10.20
CA LEU A 117 -2.72 6.04 -10.59
C LEU A 117 -3.12 7.17 -11.55
N ALA A 118 -3.76 6.80 -12.66
CA ALA A 118 -4.26 7.71 -13.70
C ALA A 118 -5.78 7.82 -13.64
#